data_AF-J4KPX4-F1
#
_entry.id   AF-J4KPX4-F1
#
_cell.length_a   1.000
_cell.length_b   1.000
_cell.length_c   1.000
_cell.angle_alpha   90.00
_cell.angle_beta   90.00
_cell.angle_gamma   90.00
#
_symmetry.space_group_name_H-M   'P 1'
#
loop_
_entity.id
_entity.type
_entity.pdbx_description
1 polymer ?
#
loop_
_entity_poly.entity_id
_entity_poly.type
_entity_poly.pdbx_seq_one_letter_code
_entity_poly.pdbx_strand_id
1 'polypeptide(L)'
;MARKKAINVKRSTKATHLPASTEKDAHAEALWRRARALELTKASLLLANDKLILDNKELTRSNKDLTLDNDKLIFSNGKLTLDNDKLTLDNKELTRSNKNLLRSNKELTRSSDLISVESAQRRTRIAQLLDELATARRAHAADRARLLKRAGVIAGNLGKTLRDKRALRAQLAHDSPESKIHRAAAQVAYEVFENRKHRNLLLHILKRCRRAYTGSDGPPPPRPPSPEPDTAVADPVGGDDDDDDDDDDDDDDDDDDDDDDDDCEWDPFIAAEQQKVCTPTRPSKATLITPVSIPSRPVSLTDSDEFVLHTPTRREGLRPRKSFVYKISSQW
;
A
#
# COMPACT_ATOMS: atom_id res chain seq x y z
N MET A 1 -106.05 72.17 60.03
CA MET A 1 -107.01 71.93 58.92
C MET A 1 -107.23 73.24 58.15
N ALA A 2 -107.24 73.17 56.80
CA ALA A 2 -108.09 73.90 55.82
C ALA A 2 -108.22 75.46 55.90
N ARG A 3 -108.54 76.27 54.88
CA ARG A 3 -108.85 76.13 53.44
C ARG A 3 -108.89 77.56 52.84
N LYS A 4 -108.39 77.69 51.59
CA LYS A 4 -108.83 78.52 50.43
C LYS A 4 -109.65 79.81 50.66
N LYS A 5 -109.28 80.90 49.96
CA LYS A 5 -109.90 81.35 48.68
C LYS A 5 -109.25 82.63 48.10
N ALA A 6 -109.42 82.75 46.78
CA ALA A 6 -108.93 83.78 45.87
C ALA A 6 -109.61 85.15 46.03
N ILE A 7 -108.91 86.22 45.65
CA ILE A 7 -109.50 87.52 45.25
C ILE A 7 -108.79 88.08 44.02
N ASN A 8 -109.63 88.65 43.18
CA ASN A 8 -109.50 89.24 41.86
C ASN A 8 -109.43 90.77 41.99
N VAL A 9 -108.51 91.48 41.31
CA VAL A 9 -108.69 92.90 40.98
C VAL A 9 -108.12 93.21 39.59
N LYS A 10 -108.95 93.91 38.82
CA LYS A 10 -108.84 94.26 37.41
C LYS A 10 -107.89 95.45 37.16
N ARG A 11 -107.14 95.29 36.06
CA ARG A 11 -106.64 96.25 35.05
C ARG A 11 -106.63 97.76 35.37
N SER A 12 -105.46 98.36 35.11
CA SER A 12 -105.36 99.66 34.44
C SER A 12 -104.28 99.58 33.36
N THR A 13 -104.70 99.65 32.10
CA THR A 13 -103.88 99.81 30.91
C THR A 13 -103.60 101.31 30.73
N LYS A 14 -102.35 101.73 30.93
CA LYS A 14 -101.87 103.03 30.46
C LYS A 14 -100.79 102.78 29.42
N ALA A 15 -101.19 102.89 28.16
CA ALA A 15 -100.30 102.94 27.02
C ALA A 15 -99.50 104.25 27.09
N THR A 16 -98.20 104.12 27.35
CA THR A 16 -97.23 105.19 27.18
C THR A 16 -96.43 104.89 25.92
N HIS A 17 -96.85 105.56 24.86
CA HIS A 17 -96.03 106.16 23.81
C HIS A 17 -94.56 105.70 23.77
N LEU A 18 -94.23 104.94 22.72
CA LEU A 18 -92.87 104.68 22.24
C LEU A 18 -92.07 105.99 22.16
N PRO A 19 -90.74 105.97 22.43
CA PRO A 19 -89.85 106.69 21.57
C PRO A 19 -89.58 105.80 20.33
N ALA A 20 -89.87 106.32 19.14
CA ALA A 20 -89.52 105.71 17.86
C ALA A 20 -87.99 105.69 17.57
N SER A 21 -87.16 105.63 18.62
CA SER A 21 -85.70 105.55 18.54
C SER A 21 -85.17 104.12 18.73
N THR A 22 -85.95 103.21 19.32
CA THR A 22 -85.47 101.88 19.75
C THR A 22 -85.30 100.85 18.63
N GLU A 23 -86.00 100.97 17.50
CA GLU A 23 -85.82 100.08 16.33
C GLU A 23 -84.50 100.37 15.60
N LYS A 24 -84.11 101.65 15.52
CA LYS A 24 -82.79 102.04 14.98
C LYS A 24 -81.67 101.50 15.87
N ASP A 25 -81.88 101.51 17.18
CA ASP A 25 -80.93 100.97 18.16
C ASP A 25 -80.85 99.43 18.09
N ALA A 26 -81.97 98.72 17.90
CA ALA A 26 -82.00 97.27 17.71
C ALA A 26 -81.35 96.82 16.40
N HIS A 27 -81.55 97.56 15.30
CA HIS A 27 -80.88 97.32 14.04
C HIS A 27 -79.36 97.56 14.15
N ALA A 28 -78.94 98.62 14.83
CA ALA A 28 -77.53 98.89 15.10
C ALA A 28 -76.89 97.80 15.97
N GLU A 29 -77.61 97.30 16.99
CA GLU A 29 -77.16 96.20 17.83
C GLU A 29 -77.06 94.88 17.05
N ALA A 30 -78.00 94.58 16.16
CA ALA A 30 -77.97 93.41 15.28
C ALA A 30 -76.79 93.46 14.29
N LEU A 31 -76.51 94.64 13.72
CA LEU A 31 -75.33 94.87 12.88
C LEU A 31 -74.04 94.69 13.67
N TRP A 32 -73.97 95.19 14.91
CA TRP A 32 -72.80 95.03 15.78
C TRP A 32 -72.55 93.56 16.14
N ARG A 33 -73.60 92.80 16.49
CA ARG A 33 -73.50 91.35 16.72
C ARG A 33 -73.02 90.60 15.47
N ARG A 34 -73.53 90.97 14.29
CA ARG A 34 -73.11 90.35 13.01
C ARG A 34 -71.66 90.70 12.66
N ALA A 35 -71.23 91.93 12.86
CA ALA A 35 -69.85 92.35 12.68
C ALA A 35 -68.91 91.58 13.62
N ARG A 36 -69.30 91.43 14.89
CA ARG A 36 -68.53 90.66 15.87
C ARG A 36 -68.47 89.15 15.55
N ALA A 37 -69.55 88.57 15.05
CA ALA A 37 -69.56 87.19 14.55
C ALA A 37 -68.66 87.01 13.31
N LEU A 38 -68.66 87.98 12.39
CA LEU A 38 -67.75 88.00 11.24
C LEU A 38 -66.27 88.10 11.67
N GLU A 39 -65.99 88.85 12.73
CA GLU A 39 -64.63 88.97 13.27
C GLU A 39 -64.16 87.69 13.96
N LEU A 40 -65.03 87.04 14.74
CA LEU A 40 -64.75 85.73 15.33
C LEU A 40 -64.54 84.64 14.27
N THR A 41 -65.36 84.63 13.21
CA THR A 41 -65.19 83.68 12.10
C THR A 41 -63.91 83.96 11.31
N LYS A 42 -63.55 85.22 11.09
CA LYS A 42 -62.26 85.60 10.49
C LYS A 42 -61.08 85.12 11.34
N ALA A 43 -61.14 85.32 12.66
CA ALA A 43 -60.10 84.83 13.58
C ALA A 43 -60.00 83.30 13.56
N SER A 44 -61.13 82.60 13.53
CA SER A 44 -61.16 81.13 13.41
C SER A 44 -60.58 80.63 12.10
N LEU A 45 -60.87 81.30 10.97
CA LEU A 45 -60.30 80.98 9.67
C LEU A 45 -58.79 81.22 9.63
N LEU A 46 -58.29 82.30 10.25
CA LEU A 46 -56.84 82.55 10.37
C LEU A 46 -56.15 81.44 11.15
N LEU A 47 -56.69 81.04 12.31
CA LEU A 47 -56.17 79.92 13.10
C LEU A 47 -56.17 78.60 12.30
N ALA A 48 -57.24 78.32 11.55
CA ALA A 48 -57.30 77.13 10.71
C ALA A 48 -56.25 77.18 9.58
N ASN A 49 -56.01 78.36 9.00
CA ASN A 49 -54.99 78.54 7.96
C ASN A 49 -53.58 78.38 8.52
N ASP A 50 -53.28 78.94 9.70
CA ASP A 50 -52.01 78.76 10.39
C ASP A 50 -51.74 77.28 10.70
N LYS A 51 -52.77 76.55 11.13
CA LYS A 51 -52.68 75.10 11.34
C LYS A 51 -52.36 74.37 10.03
N LEU A 52 -53.06 74.67 8.94
CA LEU A 52 -52.78 74.07 7.62
C LEU A 52 -51.36 74.37 7.13
N ILE A 53 -50.83 75.56 7.41
CA ILE A 53 -49.44 75.91 7.08
C ILE A 53 -48.45 75.06 7.88
N LEU A 54 -48.71 74.83 9.17
CA LEU A 54 -47.87 73.95 10.01
C LEU A 54 -47.91 72.50 9.52
N ASP A 55 -49.11 71.96 9.27
CA ASP A 55 -49.30 70.59 8.78
C ASP A 55 -48.59 70.40 7.43
N ASN A 56 -48.68 71.38 6.51
CA ASN A 56 -47.95 71.35 5.24
C ASN A 56 -46.42 71.38 5.41
N LYS A 57 -45.91 72.13 6.39
CA LYS A 57 -44.46 72.15 6.70
C LYS A 57 -44.00 70.80 7.24
N GLU A 58 -44.82 70.14 8.07
CA GLU A 58 -44.52 68.82 8.59
C GLU A 58 -44.54 67.74 7.50
N LEU A 59 -45.57 67.75 6.63
CA LEU A 59 -45.63 66.88 5.45
C LEU A 59 -44.41 67.07 4.54
N THR A 60 -43.97 68.31 4.34
CA THR A 60 -42.78 68.61 3.54
C THR A 60 -41.51 68.03 4.18
N ARG A 61 -41.39 68.05 5.51
CA ARG A 61 -40.26 67.43 6.23
C ARG A 61 -40.31 65.90 6.10
N SER A 62 -41.46 65.29 6.36
CA SER A 62 -41.66 63.85 6.23
C SER A 62 -41.34 63.34 4.82
N ASN A 63 -41.74 64.06 3.77
CA ASN A 63 -41.40 63.72 2.39
C ASN A 63 -39.88 63.79 2.12
N LYS A 64 -39.17 64.74 2.73
CA LYS A 64 -37.70 64.81 2.61
C LYS A 64 -37.03 63.63 3.30
N ASP A 65 -37.50 63.25 4.48
CA ASP A 65 -36.98 62.10 5.22
C ASP A 65 -37.21 60.79 4.45
N LEU A 66 -38.42 60.60 3.91
CA LEU A 66 -38.73 59.46 3.03
C LEU A 66 -37.85 59.41 1.78
N THR A 67 -37.52 60.56 1.20
CA THR A 67 -36.61 60.64 0.05
C THR A 67 -35.21 60.17 0.44
N LEU A 68 -34.69 60.65 1.58
CA LEU A 68 -33.37 60.22 2.09
C LEU A 68 -33.32 58.72 2.41
N ASP A 69 -34.39 58.17 2.98
CA ASP A 69 -34.45 56.73 3.26
C ASP A 69 -34.54 55.89 1.99
N ASN A 70 -35.27 56.35 0.98
CA ASN A 70 -35.26 55.72 -0.35
C ASN A 70 -33.86 55.75 -0.98
N ASP A 71 -33.13 56.86 -0.89
CA ASP A 71 -31.77 56.95 -1.41
C ASP A 71 -30.82 55.96 -0.71
N LYS A 72 -30.94 55.80 0.62
CA LYS A 72 -30.18 54.79 1.38
C LYS A 72 -30.52 53.37 0.94
N LEU A 73 -31.78 53.07 0.67
CA LEU A 73 -32.21 51.77 0.17
C LEU A 73 -31.65 51.48 -1.22
N ILE A 74 -31.68 52.47 -2.13
CA ILE A 74 -31.08 52.35 -3.46
C ILE A 74 -29.59 52.03 -3.36
N PHE A 75 -28.86 52.75 -2.51
CA PHE A 75 -27.44 52.50 -2.28
C PHE A 75 -27.18 51.09 -1.73
N SER A 76 -27.97 50.66 -0.75
CA SER A 76 -27.84 49.33 -0.14
C SER A 76 -28.12 48.22 -1.15
N ASN A 77 -29.15 48.38 -1.98
CA ASN A 77 -29.45 47.44 -3.07
C ASN A 77 -28.35 47.40 -4.13
N GLY A 78 -27.74 48.54 -4.45
CA GLY A 78 -26.58 48.61 -5.32
C GLY A 78 -25.39 47.79 -4.79
N LYS A 79 -25.10 47.90 -3.49
CA LYS A 79 -24.05 47.11 -2.83
C LYS A 79 -24.34 45.62 -2.88
N LEU A 80 -25.58 45.21 -2.55
CA LEU A 80 -25.99 43.80 -2.62
C LEU A 80 -25.88 43.22 -4.03
N THR A 81 -26.18 44.02 -5.05
CA THR A 81 -26.03 43.60 -6.45
C THR A 81 -24.56 43.31 -6.77
N LEU A 82 -23.65 44.19 -6.37
CA LEU A 82 -22.21 44.02 -6.57
C LEU A 82 -21.66 42.79 -5.81
N ASP A 83 -22.11 42.56 -4.58
CA ASP A 83 -21.73 41.39 -3.79
C ASP A 83 -22.22 40.09 -4.46
N ASN A 84 -23.45 40.08 -5.00
CA ASN A 84 -23.98 38.93 -5.76
C ASN A 84 -23.22 38.65 -7.06
N ASP A 85 -22.82 39.70 -7.78
CA ASP A 85 -22.01 39.57 -8.99
C ASP A 85 -20.64 38.96 -8.66
N LYS A 86 -20.03 39.39 -7.55
CA LYS A 86 -18.78 38.81 -7.05
C LYS A 86 -18.93 37.33 -6.69
N LEU A 87 -19.95 36.98 -5.91
CA LEU A 87 -20.23 35.58 -5.57
C LEU A 87 -20.47 34.71 -6.82
N THR A 88 -21.10 35.28 -7.85
CA THR A 88 -21.32 34.60 -9.13
C THR A 88 -20.01 34.34 -9.87
N LEU A 89 -19.06 35.27 -9.83
CA LEU A 89 -17.72 35.08 -10.40
C LEU A 89 -16.93 34.03 -9.63
N ASP A 90 -16.92 34.09 -8.30
CA ASP A 90 -16.23 33.13 -7.44
C ASP A 90 -16.76 31.70 -7.66
N ASN A 91 -18.08 31.53 -7.77
CA ASN A 91 -18.70 30.24 -8.10
C ASN A 91 -18.31 29.70 -9.48
N LYS A 92 -18.18 30.58 -10.48
CA LYS A 92 -17.68 30.18 -11.81
C LYS A 92 -16.23 29.72 -11.74
N GLU A 93 -15.40 30.37 -10.93
CA GLU A 93 -14.01 29.99 -10.73
C GLU A 93 -13.88 28.65 -9.99
N LEU A 94 -14.62 28.45 -8.90
CA LEU A 94 -14.70 27.17 -8.20
C LEU A 94 -15.13 26.03 -9.14
N THR A 95 -16.13 26.29 -9.99
CA THR A 95 -16.58 25.32 -11.01
C THR A 95 -15.45 24.96 -11.99
N ARG A 96 -14.64 25.93 -12.41
CA ARG A 96 -13.48 25.66 -13.29
C ARG A 96 -12.40 24.86 -12.56
N SER A 97 -12.10 25.22 -11.31
CA SER A 97 -11.14 24.49 -10.48
C SER A 97 -11.54 23.03 -10.29
N ASN A 98 -12.81 22.77 -9.93
CA ASN A 98 -13.34 21.41 -9.80
C ASN A 98 -13.25 20.60 -11.09
N LYS A 99 -13.51 21.22 -12.26
CA LYS A 99 -13.33 20.56 -13.56
C LYS A 99 -11.87 20.19 -13.82
N ASN A 100 -10.92 21.03 -13.43
CA ASN A 100 -9.49 20.75 -13.56
C ASN A 100 -9.04 19.62 -12.62
N LEU A 101 -9.49 19.64 -11.36
CA LEU A 101 -9.24 18.55 -10.41
C LEU A 101 -9.79 17.21 -10.93
N LEU A 102 -11.00 17.20 -11.50
CA LEU A 102 -11.58 15.99 -12.10
C LEU A 102 -10.74 15.46 -13.27
N ARG A 103 -10.18 16.35 -14.10
CA ARG A 103 -9.27 15.95 -15.19
C ARG A 103 -7.99 15.35 -14.64
N SER A 104 -7.37 16.01 -13.66
CA SER A 104 -6.15 15.53 -13.01
C SER A 104 -6.36 14.16 -12.36
N ASN A 105 -7.45 13.96 -11.62
CA ASN A 105 -7.79 12.66 -11.04
C ASN A 105 -7.96 11.57 -12.11
N LYS A 106 -8.61 11.87 -13.23
CA LYS A 106 -8.74 10.90 -14.34
C LYS A 106 -7.38 10.53 -14.94
N GLU A 107 -6.46 11.47 -15.02
CA GLU A 107 -5.10 11.24 -15.51
C GLU A 107 -4.28 10.40 -14.53
N LEU A 108 -4.39 10.69 -13.23
CA LEU A 108 -3.78 9.88 -12.17
C LEU A 108 -4.31 8.44 -12.18
N THR A 109 -5.63 8.24 -12.35
CA THR A 109 -6.20 6.89 -12.47
C THR A 109 -5.62 6.15 -13.68
N ARG A 110 -5.53 6.79 -14.85
CA ARG A 110 -4.92 6.17 -16.04
C ARG A 110 -3.45 5.81 -15.81
N SER A 111 -2.69 6.69 -15.16
CA SER A 111 -1.29 6.43 -14.82
C SER A 111 -1.17 5.22 -13.88
N SER A 112 -2.03 5.14 -12.86
CA SER A 112 -2.10 4.01 -11.93
C SER A 112 -2.44 2.70 -12.66
N ASP A 113 -3.41 2.72 -13.57
CA ASP A 113 -3.78 1.55 -14.38
C ASP A 113 -2.61 1.08 -15.25
N LEU A 114 -1.88 2.01 -15.88
CA LEU A 114 -0.69 1.69 -16.69
C LEU A 114 0.42 1.06 -15.85
N ILE A 115 0.72 1.62 -14.68
CA ILE A 115 1.71 1.06 -13.75
C ILE A 115 1.29 -0.34 -13.29
N SER A 116 0.00 -0.56 -13.04
CA SER A 116 -0.53 -1.87 -12.67
C SER A 116 -0.27 -2.91 -13.76
N VAL A 117 -0.58 -2.57 -15.03
CA VAL A 117 -0.31 -3.42 -16.20
C VAL A 117 1.20 -3.70 -16.35
N GLU A 118 2.04 -2.67 -16.24
CA GLU A 118 3.49 -2.83 -16.34
C GLU A 118 4.03 -3.73 -15.22
N SER A 119 3.53 -3.55 -13.99
CA SER A 119 3.92 -4.39 -12.85
C SER A 119 3.52 -5.86 -13.07
N ALA A 120 2.34 -6.11 -13.66
CA ALA A 120 1.90 -7.46 -14.01
C ALA A 120 2.79 -8.08 -15.08
N GLN A 121 3.15 -7.32 -16.12
CA GLN A 121 4.08 -7.77 -17.16
C GLN A 121 5.48 -8.06 -16.59
N ARG A 122 5.97 -7.25 -15.65
CA ARG A 122 7.25 -7.52 -14.97
C ARG A 122 7.19 -8.80 -14.15
N ARG A 123 6.08 -9.04 -13.42
CA ARG A 123 5.87 -10.29 -12.67
C ARG A 123 5.88 -11.52 -13.58
N THR A 124 5.18 -11.47 -14.72
CA THR A 124 5.20 -12.59 -15.67
C THR A 124 6.58 -12.80 -16.29
N ARG A 125 7.32 -11.74 -16.61
CA ARG A 125 8.69 -11.87 -17.10
C ARG A 125 9.64 -12.48 -16.08
N ILE A 126 9.52 -12.12 -14.81
CA ILE A 126 10.31 -12.71 -13.72
C ILE A 126 10.00 -14.21 -13.60
N ALA A 127 8.71 -14.60 -13.61
CA ALA A 127 8.33 -16.01 -13.56
C ALA A 127 8.93 -16.82 -14.72
N GLN A 128 8.87 -16.29 -15.96
CA GLN A 128 9.50 -16.92 -17.13
C GLN A 128 11.01 -17.09 -16.96
N LEU A 129 11.70 -16.06 -16.47
CA LEU A 129 13.15 -16.14 -16.24
C LEU A 129 13.52 -17.17 -15.16
N LEU A 130 12.69 -17.33 -14.13
CA LEU A 130 12.89 -18.37 -13.12
C LEU A 130 12.72 -19.77 -13.71
N ASP A 131 11.73 -19.97 -14.57
CA ASP A 131 11.54 -21.24 -15.28
C ASP A 131 12.71 -21.55 -16.25
N GLU A 132 13.16 -20.54 -17.01
CA GLU A 132 14.35 -20.62 -17.87
C GLU A 132 15.59 -21.00 -17.04
N LEU A 133 15.79 -20.37 -15.87
CA LEU A 133 16.92 -20.67 -14.99
C LEU A 133 16.82 -22.09 -14.39
N ALA A 134 15.63 -22.51 -13.98
CA ALA A 134 15.41 -23.87 -13.46
C ALA A 134 15.68 -24.94 -14.52
N THR A 135 15.23 -24.72 -15.76
CA THR A 135 15.51 -25.64 -16.88
C THR A 135 16.99 -25.68 -17.23
N ALA A 136 17.69 -24.55 -17.25
CA ALA A 136 19.13 -24.48 -17.46
C ALA A 136 19.91 -25.23 -16.35
N ARG A 137 19.51 -25.07 -15.07
CA ARG A 137 20.10 -25.81 -13.95
C ARG A 137 19.94 -27.32 -14.10
N ARG A 138 18.74 -27.79 -14.47
CA ARG A 138 18.49 -29.23 -14.72
C ARG A 138 19.34 -29.76 -15.88
N ALA A 139 19.44 -29.01 -16.97
CA ALA A 139 20.27 -29.39 -18.11
C ALA A 139 21.75 -29.50 -17.74
N HIS A 140 22.28 -28.50 -17.02
CA HIS A 140 23.67 -28.53 -16.54
C HIS A 140 23.93 -29.69 -15.58
N ALA A 141 23.00 -29.99 -14.66
CA ALA A 141 23.10 -31.14 -13.77
C ALA A 141 23.13 -32.47 -14.56
N ALA A 142 22.27 -32.61 -15.58
CA ALA A 142 22.25 -33.78 -16.44
C ALA A 142 23.57 -33.96 -17.22
N ASP A 143 24.13 -32.87 -17.74
CA ASP A 143 25.42 -32.91 -18.45
C ASP A 143 26.58 -33.26 -17.51
N ARG A 144 26.60 -32.71 -16.30
CA ARG A 144 27.57 -33.11 -15.27
C ARG A 144 27.46 -34.60 -14.94
N ALA A 145 26.24 -35.12 -14.78
CA ALA A 145 26.02 -36.54 -14.53
C ALA A 145 26.50 -37.43 -15.70
N ARG A 146 26.29 -37.00 -16.95
CA ARG A 146 26.81 -37.71 -18.14
C ARG A 146 28.34 -37.72 -18.16
N LEU A 147 28.98 -36.60 -17.85
CA LEU A 147 30.44 -36.52 -17.76
C LEU A 147 31.01 -37.43 -16.68
N LEU A 148 30.41 -37.44 -15.49
CA LEU A 148 30.81 -38.32 -14.39
C LEU A 148 30.65 -39.80 -14.77
N LYS A 149 29.54 -40.18 -15.43
CA LYS A 149 29.35 -41.55 -15.94
C LYS A 149 30.47 -41.93 -16.92
N ARG A 150 30.80 -41.06 -17.87
CA ARG A 150 31.90 -41.30 -18.83
C ARG A 150 33.26 -41.42 -18.13
N ALA A 151 33.55 -40.54 -17.17
CA ALA A 151 34.77 -40.59 -16.39
C ALA A 151 34.87 -41.90 -15.58
N GLY A 152 33.77 -42.35 -14.99
CA GLY A 152 33.68 -43.63 -14.29
C GLY A 152 34.01 -44.83 -15.19
N VAL A 153 33.48 -44.85 -16.41
CA VAL A 153 33.80 -45.91 -17.40
C VAL A 153 35.30 -45.90 -17.75
N ILE A 154 35.88 -44.73 -18.01
CA ILE A 154 37.31 -44.59 -18.32
C ILE A 154 38.16 -45.06 -17.13
N ALA A 155 37.83 -44.64 -15.91
CA ALA A 155 38.51 -45.05 -14.69
C ALA A 155 38.40 -46.57 -14.46
N GLY A 156 37.23 -47.17 -14.71
CA GLY A 156 37.02 -48.61 -14.62
C GLY A 156 37.88 -49.40 -15.61
N ASN A 157 37.93 -48.96 -16.87
CA ASN A 157 38.79 -49.55 -17.90
C ASN A 157 40.28 -49.44 -17.52
N LEU A 158 40.71 -48.26 -17.05
CA LEU A 158 42.08 -48.06 -16.56
C LEU A 158 42.38 -48.99 -15.38
N GLY A 159 41.47 -49.12 -14.42
CA GLY A 159 41.59 -50.03 -13.29
C GLY A 159 41.75 -51.50 -13.73
N LYS A 160 40.99 -51.95 -14.75
CA LYS A 160 41.16 -53.28 -15.34
C LYS A 160 42.54 -53.46 -15.96
N THR A 161 42.98 -52.53 -16.82
CA THR A 161 44.31 -52.59 -17.44
C THR A 161 45.45 -52.61 -16.41
N LEU A 162 45.31 -51.88 -15.29
CA LEU A 162 46.29 -51.89 -14.20
C LEU A 162 46.30 -53.23 -13.45
N ARG A 163 45.14 -53.86 -13.23
CA ARG A 163 45.06 -55.21 -12.66
C ARG A 163 45.68 -56.25 -13.58
N ASP A 164 45.37 -56.21 -14.88
CA ASP A 164 45.95 -57.11 -15.88
C ASP A 164 47.47 -56.95 -15.94
N LYS A 165 47.97 -55.71 -15.93
CA LYS A 165 49.42 -55.42 -15.85
C LYS A 165 50.04 -55.95 -14.57
N ARG A 166 49.36 -55.86 -13.42
CA ARG A 166 49.83 -56.43 -12.14
C ARG A 166 49.87 -57.97 -12.20
N ALA A 167 48.85 -58.59 -12.78
CA ALA A 167 48.78 -60.04 -12.97
C ALA A 167 49.89 -60.55 -13.90
N LEU A 168 50.11 -59.89 -15.04
CA LEU A 168 51.20 -60.21 -15.97
C LEU A 168 52.58 -60.06 -15.31
N ARG A 169 52.80 -59.01 -14.51
CA ARG A 169 54.04 -58.85 -13.73
C ARG A 169 54.21 -59.99 -12.71
N ALA A 170 53.15 -60.40 -12.04
CA ALA A 170 53.20 -61.52 -11.10
C ALA A 170 53.47 -62.85 -11.81
N GLN A 171 52.88 -63.10 -12.98
CA GLN A 171 53.16 -64.27 -13.82
C GLN A 171 54.61 -64.27 -14.29
N LEU A 172 55.12 -63.14 -14.81
CA LEU A 172 56.51 -63.02 -15.24
C LEU A 172 57.49 -63.25 -14.08
N ALA A 173 57.19 -62.73 -12.88
CA ALA A 173 57.97 -62.99 -11.67
C ALA A 173 57.90 -64.46 -11.22
N HIS A 174 56.75 -65.14 -11.42
CA HIS A 174 56.58 -66.55 -11.13
C HIS A 174 57.35 -67.43 -12.13
N ASP A 175 57.39 -67.04 -13.41
CA ASP A 175 57.97 -67.82 -14.50
C ASP A 175 59.43 -67.50 -14.78
N SER A 176 59.96 -66.47 -14.12
CA SER A 176 61.38 -66.14 -14.16
C SER A 176 62.22 -67.36 -13.73
N PRO A 177 63.36 -67.59 -14.41
CA PRO A 177 64.22 -68.73 -14.13
C PRO A 177 64.65 -68.77 -12.66
N GLU A 178 64.87 -67.61 -12.03
CA GLU A 178 65.21 -67.50 -10.62
C GLU A 178 64.12 -68.07 -9.70
N SER A 179 62.85 -67.73 -9.95
CA SER A 179 61.71 -68.26 -9.19
C SER A 179 61.55 -69.78 -9.36
N LYS A 180 61.78 -70.29 -10.58
CA LYS A 180 61.80 -71.73 -10.88
C LYS A 180 62.93 -72.44 -10.13
N ILE A 181 64.14 -71.88 -10.13
CA ILE A 181 65.29 -72.40 -9.37
C ILE A 181 64.97 -72.44 -7.88
N HIS A 182 64.38 -71.38 -7.31
CA HIS A 182 63.99 -71.36 -5.90
C HIS A 182 62.95 -72.43 -5.56
N ARG A 183 61.94 -72.65 -6.42
CA ARG A 183 60.95 -73.72 -6.22
C ARG A 183 61.58 -75.12 -6.31
N ALA A 184 62.41 -75.36 -7.32
CA ALA A 184 63.10 -76.64 -7.49
C ALA A 184 64.05 -76.92 -6.31
N ALA A 185 64.83 -75.93 -5.87
CA ALA A 185 65.69 -76.03 -4.70
C ALA A 185 64.87 -76.32 -3.42
N ALA A 186 63.69 -75.72 -3.26
CA ALA A 186 62.79 -76.03 -2.16
C ALA A 186 62.27 -77.47 -2.25
N GLN A 187 61.83 -77.95 -3.41
CA GLN A 187 61.36 -79.33 -3.61
C GLN A 187 62.45 -80.35 -3.27
N VAL A 188 63.67 -80.17 -3.80
CA VAL A 188 64.83 -81.01 -3.46
C VAL A 188 65.10 -80.98 -1.96
N ALA A 189 65.00 -79.82 -1.31
CA ALA A 189 65.14 -79.72 0.14
C ALA A 189 64.06 -80.50 0.91
N TYR A 190 62.83 -80.56 0.38
CA TYR A 190 61.72 -81.31 0.97
C TYR A 190 61.91 -82.83 0.83
N GLU A 191 62.51 -83.29 -0.27
CA GLU A 191 62.72 -84.71 -0.58
C GLU A 191 64.00 -85.30 0.04
N VAL A 192 65.09 -84.53 0.06
CA VAL A 192 66.42 -85.04 0.47
C VAL A 192 66.63 -84.98 1.99
N PHE A 193 66.01 -84.03 2.70
CA PHE A 193 66.23 -83.86 4.14
C PHE A 193 65.11 -84.51 4.97
N GLU A 194 65.35 -85.72 5.48
CA GLU A 194 64.45 -86.43 6.40
C GLU A 194 64.31 -85.71 7.76
N ASN A 195 65.38 -85.02 8.20
CA ASN A 195 65.42 -84.39 9.51
C ASN A 195 64.74 -83.01 9.49
N ARG A 196 63.64 -82.88 10.26
CA ARG A 196 62.74 -81.71 10.29
C ARG A 196 63.46 -80.39 10.58
N LYS A 197 64.55 -80.42 11.37
CA LYS A 197 65.32 -79.20 11.73
C LYS A 197 66.11 -78.63 10.54
N HIS A 198 66.76 -79.49 9.75
CA HIS A 198 67.55 -79.05 8.58
C HIS A 198 66.64 -78.56 7.44
N ARG A 199 65.51 -79.24 7.22
CA ARG A 199 64.47 -78.80 6.29
C ARG A 199 63.91 -77.42 6.64
N ASN A 200 63.61 -77.18 7.91
CA ASN A 200 63.12 -75.88 8.37
C ASN A 200 64.17 -74.76 8.23
N LEU A 201 65.45 -75.05 8.50
CA LEU A 201 66.54 -74.08 8.34
C LEU A 201 66.75 -73.68 6.88
N LEU A 202 66.76 -74.65 5.96
CA LEU A 202 66.91 -74.37 4.52
C LEU A 202 65.70 -73.61 3.96
N LEU A 203 64.48 -73.96 4.39
CA LEU A 203 63.28 -73.18 4.04
C LEU A 203 63.31 -71.77 4.61
N HIS A 204 63.87 -71.57 5.80
CA HIS A 204 64.05 -70.25 6.38
C HIS A 204 65.05 -69.41 5.57
N ILE A 205 66.17 -70.00 5.15
CA ILE A 205 67.16 -69.35 4.27
C ILE A 205 66.52 -69.00 2.93
N LEU A 206 65.83 -69.94 2.28
CA LEU A 206 65.13 -69.71 1.01
C LEU A 206 64.05 -68.62 1.13
N LYS A 207 63.31 -68.58 2.24
CA LYS A 207 62.35 -67.50 2.54
C LYS A 207 63.06 -66.15 2.70
N ARG A 208 64.19 -66.11 3.40
CA ARG A 208 64.97 -64.88 3.61
C ARG A 208 65.61 -64.38 2.31
N CYS A 209 66.12 -65.28 1.47
CA CYS A 209 66.59 -64.96 0.12
C CYS A 209 65.44 -64.41 -0.73
N ARG A 210 64.29 -65.08 -0.76
CA ARG A 210 63.10 -64.58 -1.48
C ARG A 210 62.72 -63.17 -1.01
N ARG A 211 62.66 -62.95 0.30
CA ARG A 211 62.35 -61.64 0.90
C ARG A 211 63.33 -60.55 0.48
N ALA A 212 64.63 -60.84 0.51
CA ALA A 212 65.68 -59.89 0.12
C ALA A 212 65.61 -59.49 -1.36
N TYR A 213 65.14 -60.38 -2.24
CA TYR A 213 65.09 -60.14 -3.68
C TYR A 213 63.74 -59.62 -4.20
N THR A 214 62.61 -60.08 -3.68
CA THR A 214 61.26 -59.65 -4.15
C THR A 214 60.64 -58.55 -3.29
N GLY A 215 61.24 -58.21 -2.15
CA GLY A 215 60.76 -57.14 -1.25
C GLY A 215 59.37 -57.37 -0.64
N SER A 216 58.81 -58.57 -0.74
CA SER A 216 57.44 -58.90 -0.27
C SER A 216 57.43 -60.19 0.54
N ASP A 217 56.80 -60.15 1.72
CA ASP A 217 56.59 -61.30 2.62
C ASP A 217 55.38 -62.19 2.25
N GLY A 218 54.65 -61.83 1.19
CA GLY A 218 53.43 -62.55 0.80
C GLY A 218 53.68 -63.98 0.29
N PRO A 219 52.76 -64.92 0.53
CA PRO A 219 52.76 -66.21 -0.17
C PRO A 219 52.65 -65.98 -1.70
N PRO A 220 53.18 -66.89 -2.54
CA PRO A 220 53.01 -66.77 -3.99
C PRO A 220 51.51 -66.68 -4.31
N PRO A 221 51.08 -65.82 -5.25
CA PRO A 221 49.67 -65.73 -5.60
C PRO A 221 49.17 -67.10 -6.06
N PRO A 222 47.93 -67.50 -5.69
CA PRO A 222 47.37 -68.76 -6.14
C PRO A 222 47.34 -68.82 -7.67
N ARG A 223 47.61 -70.01 -8.19
CA ARG A 223 47.58 -70.30 -9.63
C ARG A 223 46.18 -69.96 -10.17
N PRO A 224 46.02 -69.13 -11.23
CA PRO A 224 44.71 -68.94 -11.83
C PRO A 224 44.19 -70.29 -12.36
N PRO A 225 42.88 -70.59 -12.23
CA PRO A 225 42.31 -71.82 -12.74
C PRO A 225 42.44 -71.89 -14.26
N SER A 226 42.72 -73.09 -14.78
CA SER A 226 42.75 -73.35 -16.23
C SER A 226 41.36 -73.12 -16.84
N PRO A 227 41.23 -72.58 -18.05
CA PRO A 227 39.94 -72.49 -18.73
C PRO A 227 39.44 -73.89 -19.11
N GLU A 228 38.25 -74.24 -18.64
CA GLU A 228 37.53 -75.46 -19.03
C GLU A 228 36.73 -75.22 -20.34
N PRO A 229 36.46 -76.26 -21.15
CA PRO A 229 35.87 -76.11 -22.47
C PRO A 229 34.35 -75.93 -22.43
N ASP A 230 33.85 -75.17 -23.40
CA ASP A 230 32.45 -74.86 -23.66
C ASP A 230 31.52 -76.09 -23.59
N THR A 231 30.46 -75.99 -22.79
CA THR A 231 29.24 -76.78 -23.01
C THR A 231 28.02 -75.90 -22.80
N ALA A 232 27.15 -75.94 -23.80
CA ALA A 232 26.04 -75.04 -24.03
C ALA A 232 24.74 -75.55 -23.37
N VAL A 233 23.82 -74.58 -23.15
CA VAL A 233 22.35 -74.70 -23.08
C VAL A 233 21.74 -75.38 -21.84
N ALA A 234 21.02 -74.60 -21.04
CA ALA A 234 19.54 -74.67 -20.94
C ALA A 234 18.99 -73.62 -19.94
N ASP A 235 18.12 -72.72 -20.44
CA ASP A 235 17.02 -72.12 -19.67
C ASP A 235 16.03 -73.23 -19.25
N PRO A 236 15.31 -73.14 -18.11
CA PRO A 236 13.99 -72.45 -18.14
C PRO A 236 13.52 -71.79 -16.82
N VAL A 237 12.58 -70.84 -16.97
CA VAL A 237 11.36 -70.58 -16.13
C VAL A 237 11.63 -70.25 -14.65
N GLY A 238 11.35 -69.04 -14.17
CA GLY A 238 10.00 -68.49 -13.98
C GLY A 238 9.66 -68.57 -12.49
N GLY A 239 9.42 -67.42 -11.87
CA GLY A 239 9.13 -67.27 -10.44
C GLY A 239 9.02 -65.80 -10.10
N ASP A 240 7.84 -65.25 -10.43
CA ASP A 240 7.29 -64.09 -9.73
C ASP A 240 7.11 -64.49 -8.26
N ASP A 241 7.63 -63.71 -7.33
CA ASP A 241 7.12 -63.63 -5.97
C ASP A 241 7.25 -62.16 -5.56
N ASP A 242 6.10 -61.50 -5.66
CA ASP A 242 5.73 -60.32 -4.91
C ASP A 242 5.91 -60.62 -3.42
N ASP A 243 6.59 -59.75 -2.68
CA ASP A 243 6.30 -59.54 -1.26
C ASP A 243 6.59 -58.07 -0.95
N ASP A 244 5.48 -57.36 -0.81
CA ASP A 244 5.33 -56.08 -0.16
C ASP A 244 5.93 -56.15 1.25
N ASP A 245 6.83 -55.22 1.59
CA ASP A 245 7.01 -54.78 2.97
C ASP A 245 7.17 -53.26 2.92
N ASP A 246 6.00 -52.62 3.01
CA ASP A 246 5.81 -51.27 3.52
C ASP A 246 6.35 -51.20 4.95
N ASP A 247 7.53 -50.62 5.14
CA ASP A 247 7.93 -50.06 6.44
C ASP A 247 8.00 -48.53 6.29
N ASP A 248 6.82 -47.94 6.44
CA ASP A 248 6.62 -46.59 6.96
C ASP A 248 7.21 -46.52 8.37
N ASP A 249 8.43 -45.98 8.49
CA ASP A 249 8.89 -45.38 9.75
C ASP A 249 9.04 -43.88 9.54
N ASP A 250 7.90 -43.21 9.72
CA ASP A 250 7.82 -41.89 10.32
C ASP A 250 8.54 -41.94 11.68
N ASP A 251 9.72 -41.33 11.77
CA ASP A 251 10.21 -40.83 13.06
C ASP A 251 10.71 -39.40 12.86
N ASP A 252 9.93 -38.53 13.49
CA ASP A 252 10.20 -37.15 13.83
C ASP A 252 11.58 -37.02 14.50
N ASP A 253 12.43 -36.14 13.97
CA ASP A 253 13.42 -35.43 14.78
C ASP A 253 13.37 -33.96 14.38
N ASP A 254 12.46 -33.26 15.05
CA ASP A 254 12.55 -31.85 15.36
C ASP A 254 13.89 -31.58 16.07
N ASP A 255 14.85 -30.98 15.36
CA ASP A 255 15.89 -30.17 15.99
C ASP A 255 15.80 -28.75 15.39
N ASP A 256 14.82 -28.03 15.95
CA ASP A 256 14.92 -26.59 16.17
C ASP A 256 16.17 -26.34 17.02
N ASP A 257 17.23 -25.82 16.40
CA ASP A 257 18.16 -24.92 17.08
C ASP A 257 18.37 -23.70 16.17
N ASP A 258 17.54 -22.71 16.47
CA ASP A 258 17.80 -21.29 16.27
C ASP A 258 19.19 -20.88 16.82
N ASP A 259 19.61 -19.69 16.38
CA ASP A 259 20.71 -18.87 16.91
C ASP A 259 22.10 -19.09 16.27
N ASP A 260 22.35 -18.35 15.19
CA ASP A 260 23.33 -17.26 15.24
C ASP A 260 23.25 -16.40 13.97
N ASP A 261 22.39 -15.40 14.04
CA ASP A 261 22.51 -14.16 13.29
C ASP A 261 23.82 -13.45 13.70
N ASP A 262 24.81 -13.43 12.81
CA ASP A 262 25.92 -12.47 12.86
C ASP A 262 25.99 -11.69 11.53
N ASP A 263 25.14 -10.68 11.48
CA ASP A 263 25.31 -9.36 10.87
C ASP A 263 26.62 -9.12 10.10
N CYS A 264 26.63 -9.44 8.81
CA CYS A 264 27.61 -8.90 7.87
C CYS A 264 27.09 -7.57 7.29
N GLU A 265 27.19 -6.52 8.09
CA GLU A 265 27.04 -5.12 7.69
C GLU A 265 28.10 -4.78 6.61
N TRP A 266 27.69 -4.76 5.34
CA TRP A 266 28.52 -4.33 4.22
C TRP A 266 28.37 -2.83 4.01
N ASP A 267 29.37 -2.08 4.46
CA ASP A 267 29.53 -0.65 4.27
C ASP A 267 30.39 -0.38 3.00
N PRO A 268 29.88 0.28 1.94
CA PRO A 268 30.66 0.52 0.73
C PRO A 268 31.02 1.99 0.59
N PHE A 269 31.93 2.51 1.42
CA PHE A 269 32.66 3.74 1.11
C PHE A 269 34.09 3.68 1.66
N ILE A 270 35.02 4.29 0.92
CA ILE A 270 36.45 4.48 1.22
C ILE A 270 37.39 3.37 0.71
N ALA A 271 37.91 3.55 -0.52
CA ALA A 271 39.35 3.54 -0.79
C ALA A 271 39.60 3.83 -2.28
N ALA A 272 39.82 5.12 -2.58
CA ALA A 272 40.57 5.51 -3.77
C ALA A 272 42.06 5.51 -3.38
N GLU A 273 42.92 4.83 -4.13
CA GLU A 273 44.21 5.41 -4.54
C GLU A 273 44.95 4.58 -5.60
N GLN A 274 45.66 5.32 -6.46
CA GLN A 274 46.72 4.92 -7.39
C GLN A 274 46.31 4.48 -8.80
N GLN A 275 46.21 5.46 -9.70
CA GLN A 275 47.03 5.42 -10.92
C GLN A 275 47.31 6.83 -11.47
N LYS A 276 48.61 7.06 -11.68
CA LYS A 276 49.21 8.22 -12.33
C LYS A 276 48.75 8.31 -13.80
N VAL A 277 48.57 9.54 -14.30
CA VAL A 277 49.21 10.11 -15.52
C VAL A 277 48.30 11.18 -16.17
N CYS A 278 48.90 12.36 -16.33
CA CYS A 278 48.62 13.49 -17.24
C CYS A 278 47.36 14.39 -17.09
N THR A 279 47.66 15.65 -16.74
CA THR A 279 46.98 16.92 -17.06
C THR A 279 46.90 17.16 -18.60
N PRO A 280 46.15 18.15 -19.16
CA PRO A 280 45.82 19.46 -18.56
C PRO A 280 44.49 20.20 -18.93
N THR A 281 44.27 21.29 -18.19
CA THR A 281 43.60 22.57 -18.56
C THR A 281 42.06 22.73 -18.42
N ARG A 282 41.65 23.52 -17.41
CA ARG A 282 40.93 24.82 -17.50
C ARG A 282 39.74 24.95 -16.51
N PRO A 283 39.60 26.06 -15.77
CA PRO A 283 38.66 26.17 -14.65
C PRO A 283 37.33 26.82 -15.05
N SER A 284 36.23 26.43 -14.40
CA SER A 284 35.02 27.26 -14.32
C SER A 284 34.27 27.04 -13.01
N LYS A 285 34.09 28.16 -12.32
CA LYS A 285 33.27 28.44 -11.13
C LYS A 285 31.92 27.72 -11.13
N ALA A 286 31.54 27.16 -9.99
CA ALA A 286 30.13 27.05 -9.59
C ALA A 286 29.98 27.02 -8.07
N THR A 287 29.08 27.87 -7.61
CA THR A 287 28.71 28.26 -6.25
C THR A 287 28.04 27.10 -5.49
N LEU A 288 28.53 26.78 -4.27
CA LEU A 288 27.85 25.86 -3.36
C LEU A 288 26.83 26.64 -2.51
N ILE A 289 25.56 26.27 -2.65
CA ILE A 289 24.43 26.73 -1.83
C ILE A 289 24.30 25.79 -0.64
N THR A 290 24.21 26.37 0.56
CA THR A 290 23.95 25.70 1.84
C THR A 290 22.49 25.22 1.95
N PRO A 291 22.21 24.03 2.51
CA PRO A 291 20.84 23.61 2.82
C PRO A 291 20.34 24.22 4.14
N VAL A 292 19.07 24.63 4.13
CA VAL A 292 18.31 25.21 5.25
C VAL A 292 17.70 24.11 6.12
N SER A 293 17.93 24.17 7.43
CA SER A 293 17.31 23.32 8.46
C SER A 293 15.81 23.56 8.59
N ILE A 294 15.04 22.48 8.67
CA ILE A 294 13.62 22.48 9.09
C ILE A 294 13.55 21.93 10.53
N PRO A 295 12.93 22.61 11.49
CA PRO A 295 12.71 22.08 12.84
C PRO A 295 11.44 21.21 12.93
N SER A 296 11.52 20.20 13.80
CA SER A 296 10.48 19.22 14.10
C SER A 296 9.57 19.65 15.26
N ARG A 297 8.32 19.14 15.21
CA ARG A 297 7.29 18.99 16.26
C ARG A 297 6.41 20.19 16.62
N PRO A 298 5.10 19.91 16.84
CA PRO A 298 4.37 20.47 17.95
C PRO A 298 3.95 19.41 18.98
N VAL A 299 3.72 19.94 20.17
CA VAL A 299 3.55 19.34 21.48
C VAL A 299 2.15 18.79 21.70
N SER A 300 2.09 17.70 22.47
CA SER A 300 0.91 17.06 23.04
C SER A 300 0.12 17.98 23.97
N LEU A 301 -1.20 18.00 23.79
CA LEU A 301 -2.15 18.56 24.75
C LEU A 301 -3.18 17.49 25.13
N THR A 302 -3.57 17.61 26.39
CA THR A 302 -4.09 16.63 27.33
C THR A 302 -5.60 16.42 27.27
N ASP A 303 -5.97 15.33 27.94
CA ASP A 303 -7.18 15.13 28.75
C ASP A 303 -8.52 14.78 28.09
N SER A 304 -8.90 13.53 28.37
CA SER A 304 -10.14 13.14 29.05
C SER A 304 -11.47 13.52 28.40
N ASP A 305 -12.11 12.52 27.78
CA ASP A 305 -13.51 12.24 28.11
C ASP A 305 -13.88 10.77 27.86
N GLU A 306 -14.53 10.25 28.88
CA GLU A 306 -15.08 8.93 29.11
C GLU A 306 -16.33 8.72 28.23
N PHE A 307 -16.34 7.70 27.36
CA PHE A 307 -17.61 7.13 26.87
C PHE A 307 -17.50 5.62 26.70
N VAL A 308 -18.21 4.94 27.58
CA VAL A 308 -18.45 3.50 27.65
C VAL A 308 -19.58 3.11 26.68
N LEU A 309 -19.60 1.82 26.27
CA LEU A 309 -20.66 1.05 25.60
C LEU A 309 -20.67 1.11 24.06
N HIS A 310 -20.78 0.04 23.26
CA HIS A 310 -21.23 -1.35 23.45
C HIS A 310 -20.58 -2.25 22.39
N THR A 311 -20.21 -3.48 22.77
CA THR A 311 -20.07 -4.60 21.82
C THR A 311 -21.46 -5.18 21.51
N PRO A 312 -21.76 -5.52 20.24
CA PRO A 312 -22.83 -6.45 19.95
C PRO A 312 -22.28 -7.81 19.52
N THR A 313 -22.70 -8.80 20.30
CA THR A 313 -22.61 -10.24 20.12
C THR A 313 -23.18 -10.70 18.77
N ARG A 314 -22.44 -11.60 18.12
CA ARG A 314 -22.88 -12.86 17.50
C ARG A 314 -24.35 -12.94 17.04
N ARG A 315 -24.57 -13.03 15.72
CA ARG A 315 -25.75 -13.70 15.17
C ARG A 315 -25.44 -14.45 13.87
N GLU A 316 -25.94 -15.67 13.84
CA GLU A 316 -25.76 -16.71 12.84
C GLU A 316 -26.39 -16.37 11.47
N GLY A 317 -25.71 -16.83 10.41
CA GLY A 317 -26.29 -17.56 9.29
C GLY A 317 -27.34 -16.89 8.40
N LEU A 318 -26.92 -16.33 7.26
CA LEU A 318 -27.76 -16.27 6.05
C LEU A 318 -26.91 -16.41 4.77
N ARG A 319 -27.34 -17.35 3.91
CA ARG A 319 -26.77 -17.71 2.61
C ARG A 319 -26.81 -16.55 1.59
N PRO A 320 -25.91 -16.53 0.58
CA PRO A 320 -25.94 -15.52 -0.47
C PRO A 320 -27.07 -15.78 -1.49
N ARG A 321 -27.94 -14.77 -1.71
CA ARG A 321 -28.87 -14.74 -2.86
C ARG A 321 -28.19 -14.08 -4.06
N LYS A 322 -28.36 -14.73 -5.22
CA LYS A 322 -27.88 -14.34 -6.55
C LYS A 322 -28.36 -12.94 -6.97
N SER A 323 -27.50 -12.24 -7.70
CA SER A 323 -27.77 -10.99 -8.40
C SER A 323 -28.83 -11.18 -9.49
N PHE A 324 -29.94 -10.44 -9.39
CA PHE A 324 -30.88 -10.27 -10.50
C PHE A 324 -30.50 -9.01 -11.27
N VAL A 325 -30.18 -9.21 -12.54
CA VAL A 325 -29.86 -8.21 -13.55
C VAL A 325 -31.12 -7.39 -13.87
N TYR A 326 -31.07 -6.07 -13.70
CA TYR A 326 -32.09 -5.18 -14.26
C TYR A 326 -31.81 -4.93 -15.75
N LYS A 327 -32.76 -5.36 -16.58
CA LYS A 327 -32.83 -5.08 -18.01
C LYS A 327 -33.59 -3.76 -18.17
N ILE A 328 -32.90 -2.68 -18.55
CA ILE A 328 -33.55 -1.43 -18.95
C ILE A 328 -34.02 -1.61 -20.39
N SER A 329 -35.32 -1.79 -20.58
CA SER A 329 -35.96 -1.68 -21.90
C SER A 329 -36.47 -0.26 -22.08
N SER A 330 -35.91 0.39 -23.10
CA SER A 330 -36.41 1.62 -23.71
C SER A 330 -37.83 1.43 -24.26
N GLN A 331 -38.72 2.37 -23.98
CA GLN A 331 -39.85 2.69 -24.85
C GLN A 331 -40.14 4.20 -24.77
N TRP A 332 -40.03 4.83 -25.94
CA TRP A 332 -40.77 5.97 -26.51
C TRP A 332 -41.19 7.14 -25.63
#